data_AF-A0A9D1MFY5-F1
#
_entry.id   AF-A0A9D1MFY5-F1
#
_cell.length_a   1.000
_cell.length_b   1.000
_cell.length_c   1.000
_cell.angle_alpha   90.00
_cell.angle_beta   90.00
_cell.angle_gamma   90.00
#
_symmetry.space_group_name_H-M   'P 1'
#
loop_
_entity.id
_entity.type
_entity.pdbx_description
1 polymer ?
#
loop_
_entity_poly.entity_id
_entity_poly.type
_entity_poly.pdbx_seq_one_letter_code
_entity_poly.pdbx_strand_id
1 'polypeptide(L)'
;YDPAFPHTREYIKEHMQKWCEENPDTDVVRFTTFLYQFSLIFNESGKEKFVEWFGYAQTANPVLIDEFEKETGIRLRAEDFVDGGCYNNAFRCPSERFQKYRDFVQRFVSRTIGELVDICHKNGKEAMMFLGDDWIGSEPYGKYFKDMHLDAVVGSVGGGVTVRMLSEIPHVGYHEGRFLPYFFPDTFFEGNEDNAVAELNRNWLTARRAMMRKSLDRMGFGGYLSLAAKFPKFVSRVAEIADEFRTIYDAIDNRKPYCTLKVALLNCWGKMRSWMSHMVAHELWYQSVYSYQGILEALSGLPVEVEFLSFDDVRTSGIPADVDVIINAGDAYTAFSGGENWLDEKVVTRVREFVRNGGGFIGVGEPTAVRGSGRYFRLADVLGVDEEIGFTLSEDKYNIRKTSHGLTEGMTAFDYGEDKKNIYALPGAKVLDIAFSDRFRRDVNVGEVKMAVNEYGKGRSFYITGIPYSSENARLLYKALCWTAGKTLEKVYSSNVNTECHYYPSSGKYAVVNNSNAPQTTEFYDLDGKKAELALQGMEIRWIDGGKRE
;
A
#
# COMPACT_ATOMS: atom_id res chain seq x y z
N TYR A 1 21.54 19.39 11.22
CA TYR A 1 22.07 19.31 12.59
C TYR A 1 21.35 18.18 13.30
N ASP A 2 21.99 17.47 14.23
CA ASP A 2 21.39 16.31 14.89
C ASP A 2 20.95 16.67 16.34
N PRO A 3 19.65 16.60 16.67
CA PRO A 3 19.10 16.94 17.98
C PRO A 3 19.43 15.91 19.07
N ALA A 4 20.05 14.77 18.72
CA ALA A 4 20.61 13.87 19.73
C ALA A 4 21.66 14.61 20.59
N PHE A 5 22.40 15.55 19.99
CA PHE A 5 23.42 16.35 20.68
C PHE A 5 22.78 17.48 21.51
N PRO A 6 23.14 17.64 22.80
CA PRO A 6 22.47 18.59 23.71
C PRO A 6 22.46 20.04 23.21
N HIS A 7 23.58 20.54 22.70
CA HIS A 7 23.65 21.92 22.20
C HIS A 7 22.74 22.17 21.00
N THR A 8 22.66 21.20 20.07
CA THR A 8 21.74 21.27 18.95
C THR A 8 20.29 21.25 19.44
N ARG A 9 19.98 20.37 20.41
CA ARG A 9 18.62 20.23 20.96
C ARG A 9 18.12 21.52 21.60
N GLU A 10 18.97 22.20 22.37
CA GLU A 10 18.61 23.49 22.96
C GLU A 10 18.48 24.57 21.86
N TYR A 11 19.42 24.61 20.91
CA TYR A 11 19.35 25.56 19.80
C TYR A 11 18.05 25.45 18.99
N ILE A 12 17.60 24.24 18.63
CA ILE A 12 16.37 24.08 17.84
C ILE A 12 15.13 24.52 18.62
N LYS A 13 15.09 24.32 19.94
CA LYS A 13 13.98 24.72 20.80
C LYS A 13 13.93 26.25 20.96
N GLU A 14 15.06 26.86 21.27
CA GLU A 14 15.18 28.33 21.36
C GLU A 14 14.83 28.99 20.04
N HIS A 15 15.31 28.43 18.92
CA HIS A 15 15.01 28.96 17.59
C HIS A 15 13.53 28.80 17.24
N MET A 16 12.91 27.67 17.57
CA MET A 16 11.48 27.44 17.33
C MET A 16 10.62 28.43 18.10
N GLN A 17 10.95 28.67 19.38
CA GLN A 17 10.26 29.65 20.21
C GLN A 17 10.38 31.06 19.61
N LYS A 18 11.61 31.49 19.33
CA LYS A 18 11.88 32.81 18.74
C LYS A 18 11.18 32.98 17.39
N TRP A 19 11.22 31.96 16.53
CA TRP A 19 10.57 32.00 15.23
C TRP A 19 9.05 32.15 15.37
N CYS A 20 8.41 31.45 16.31
CA CYS A 20 6.97 31.60 16.53
C CYS A 20 6.59 33.01 16.97
N GLU A 21 7.39 33.65 17.82
CA GLU A 21 7.20 35.02 18.28
C GLU A 21 7.40 36.05 17.14
N GLU A 22 8.40 35.84 16.28
CA GLU A 22 8.73 36.73 15.17
C GLU A 22 7.78 36.59 13.96
N ASN A 23 6.96 35.53 13.90
CA ASN A 23 6.05 35.25 12.79
C ASN A 23 4.58 35.16 13.27
N PRO A 24 4.00 36.27 13.77
CA PRO A 24 2.65 36.27 14.35
C PRO A 24 1.56 35.90 13.31
N ASP A 25 1.77 36.24 12.03
CA ASP A 25 0.80 36.01 10.95
C ASP A 25 0.72 34.55 10.47
N THR A 26 1.55 33.65 11.01
CA THR A 26 1.50 32.22 10.65
C THR A 26 0.48 31.48 11.49
N ASP A 27 -0.55 30.92 10.84
CA ASP A 27 -1.57 30.07 11.47
C ASP A 27 -1.10 28.62 11.65
N VAL A 28 -0.39 28.08 10.66
CA VAL A 28 0.04 26.67 10.61
C VAL A 28 1.54 26.58 10.36
N VAL A 29 2.26 25.91 11.26
CA VAL A 29 3.65 25.54 11.06
C VAL A 29 3.72 24.22 10.32
N ARG A 30 4.00 24.28 9.01
CA ARG A 30 4.23 23.11 8.17
C ARG A 30 5.68 22.62 8.32
N PHE A 31 5.91 21.73 9.27
CA PHE A 31 7.17 21.02 9.42
C PHE A 31 7.48 20.20 8.16
N THR A 32 8.60 20.50 7.50
CA THR A 32 9.02 19.87 6.24
C THR A 32 10.47 19.39 6.31
N THR A 33 10.78 18.36 7.09
CA THR A 33 9.90 17.63 8.03
C THR A 33 10.39 17.87 9.46
N PHE A 34 11.13 16.93 10.05
CA PHE A 34 11.59 17.02 11.42
C PHE A 34 13.10 16.80 11.54
N LEU A 35 13.53 15.60 11.94
CA LEU A 35 14.84 15.40 12.56
C LEU A 35 15.81 14.55 11.73
N TYR A 36 15.31 13.49 11.09
CA TYR A 36 16.14 12.51 10.41
C TYR A 36 15.61 12.19 9.02
N GLN A 37 16.39 12.57 8.02
CA GLN A 37 16.22 12.24 6.61
C GLN A 37 16.12 10.72 6.39
N PHE A 38 15.17 10.29 5.55
CA PHE A 38 15.18 8.91 5.05
C PHE A 38 16.50 8.61 4.32
N SER A 39 16.91 7.35 4.27
CA SER A 39 18.18 6.98 3.63
C SER A 39 18.22 7.46 2.18
N LEU A 40 19.06 8.45 1.91
CA LEU A 40 19.33 8.98 0.57
C LEU A 40 20.82 9.29 0.47
N ILE A 41 21.53 8.56 -0.40
CA ILE A 41 22.98 8.62 -0.54
C ILE A 41 23.30 8.82 -2.01
N PHE A 42 24.17 9.80 -2.31
CA PHE A 42 24.66 10.08 -3.65
C PHE A 42 26.08 9.52 -3.85
N ASN A 43 26.41 9.15 -5.08
CA ASN A 43 27.78 8.78 -5.46
C ASN A 43 28.63 10.02 -5.78
N GLU A 44 29.91 9.80 -6.07
CA GLU A 44 30.89 10.83 -6.42
C GLU A 44 30.55 11.64 -7.69
N SER A 45 29.61 11.16 -8.51
CA SER A 45 29.11 11.87 -9.70
C SER A 45 27.85 12.70 -9.42
N GLY A 46 27.42 12.82 -8.16
CA GLY A 46 26.19 13.51 -7.80
C GLY A 46 24.93 12.80 -8.29
N LYS A 47 24.98 11.48 -8.51
CA LYS A 47 23.81 10.65 -8.83
C LYS A 47 23.36 9.88 -7.60
N GLU A 48 22.07 9.65 -7.47
CA GLU A 48 21.53 8.77 -6.43
C GLU A 48 22.20 7.39 -6.52
N LYS A 49 22.72 6.92 -5.37
CA LYS A 49 23.38 5.63 -5.20
C LYS A 49 22.52 4.66 -4.39
N PHE A 50 21.83 5.17 -3.38
CA PHE A 50 20.97 4.39 -2.51
C PHE A 50 19.83 5.27 -2.01
N VAL A 51 18.60 4.74 -2.11
CA VAL A 51 17.39 5.35 -1.56
C VAL A 51 16.56 4.28 -0.86
N GLU A 52 16.09 4.62 0.33
CA GLU A 52 15.14 3.81 1.09
C GLU A 52 14.30 4.77 1.93
N TRP A 53 13.05 5.00 1.51
CA TRP A 53 12.15 6.00 2.08
C TRP A 53 11.79 5.71 3.54
N PHE A 54 11.94 4.47 4.00
CA PHE A 54 11.73 4.06 5.39
C PHE A 54 13.03 3.87 6.19
N GLY A 55 14.16 4.28 5.62
CA GLY A 55 15.49 3.87 6.07
C GLY A 55 15.97 4.61 7.30
N TYR A 56 16.49 3.86 8.28
CA TYR A 56 17.03 4.39 9.55
C TYR A 56 18.54 4.65 9.51
N ALA A 57 19.20 4.53 8.36
CA ALA A 57 20.66 4.63 8.31
C ALA A 57 21.17 6.02 8.78
N GLN A 58 20.41 7.08 8.51
CA GLN A 58 20.77 8.46 8.88
C GLN A 58 20.52 8.78 10.37
N THR A 59 19.98 7.85 11.15
CA THR A 59 19.84 8.01 12.62
C THR A 59 21.06 7.49 13.37
N ALA A 60 21.99 6.83 12.68
CA ALA A 60 23.17 6.22 13.28
C ALA A 60 24.20 7.27 13.70
N ASN A 61 24.16 7.67 14.98
CA ASN A 61 25.15 8.57 15.57
C ASN A 61 25.66 8.05 16.93
N PRO A 62 26.86 8.47 17.38
CA PRO A 62 27.46 7.97 18.62
C PRO A 62 26.59 8.18 19.87
N VAL A 63 25.85 9.29 19.95
CA VAL A 63 25.03 9.62 21.12
C VAL A 63 23.86 8.64 21.25
N LEU A 64 23.09 8.45 20.18
CA LEU A 64 21.96 7.51 20.20
C LEU A 64 22.42 6.06 20.35
N ILE A 65 23.58 5.69 19.81
CA ILE A 65 24.16 4.34 19.98
C ILE A 65 24.56 4.10 21.44
N ASP A 66 25.26 5.06 22.06
CA ASP A 66 25.69 4.96 23.46
C ASP A 66 24.47 4.94 24.40
N GLU A 67 23.46 5.78 24.15
CA GLU A 67 22.22 5.80 24.93
C GLU A 67 21.42 4.49 24.77
N PHE A 68 21.33 3.96 23.55
CA PHE A 68 20.70 2.67 23.28
C PHE A 68 21.40 1.52 24.03
N GLU A 69 22.74 1.47 23.99
CA GLU A 69 23.51 0.46 24.73
C GLU A 69 23.29 0.61 26.24
N LYS A 70 23.26 1.84 26.75
CA LYS A 70 22.99 2.12 28.16
C LYS A 70 21.61 1.65 28.61
N GLU A 71 20.59 1.84 27.77
CA GLU A 71 19.21 1.48 28.09
C GLU A 71 18.98 -0.04 28.00
N THR A 72 19.52 -0.68 26.96
CA THR A 72 19.15 -2.05 26.60
C THR A 72 20.21 -3.09 26.97
N GLY A 73 21.44 -2.66 27.24
CA GLY A 73 22.60 -3.53 27.35
C GLY A 73 23.08 -4.12 26.01
N ILE A 74 22.49 -3.71 24.88
CA ILE A 74 22.85 -4.22 23.55
C ILE A 74 23.86 -3.28 22.92
N ARG A 75 25.09 -3.75 22.80
CA ARG A 75 26.11 -3.08 21.97
C ARG A 75 25.83 -3.31 20.49
N LEU A 76 25.58 -2.20 19.78
CA LEU A 76 25.42 -2.18 18.32
C LEU A 76 26.80 -2.18 17.63
N ARG A 77 26.82 -2.74 16.42
CA ARG A 77 27.98 -2.76 15.51
C ARG A 77 27.62 -1.99 14.26
N ALA A 78 28.63 -1.60 13.48
CA ALA A 78 28.41 -1.06 12.14
C ALA A 78 27.54 -2.01 11.28
N GLU A 79 27.74 -3.33 11.42
CA GLU A 79 26.96 -4.35 10.71
C GLU A 79 25.46 -4.32 11.05
N ASP A 80 25.08 -3.88 12.25
CA ASP A 80 23.66 -3.74 12.62
C ASP A 80 22.98 -2.58 11.85
N PHE A 81 23.76 -1.73 11.18
CA PHE A 81 23.28 -0.65 10.31
C PHE A 81 23.50 -0.95 8.82
N VAL A 82 24.71 -1.40 8.44
CA VAL A 82 25.04 -1.64 7.03
C VAL A 82 24.39 -2.91 6.48
N ASP A 83 24.11 -3.91 7.33
CA ASP A 83 23.38 -5.14 7.02
C ASP A 83 23.82 -5.77 5.68
N GLY A 84 25.11 -6.12 5.56
CA GLY A 84 25.69 -6.70 4.35
C GLY A 84 25.57 -5.81 3.10
N GLY A 85 25.42 -4.50 3.28
CA GLY A 85 25.18 -3.52 2.21
C GLY A 85 23.69 -3.30 1.88
N CYS A 86 22.77 -3.96 2.60
CA CYS A 86 21.32 -3.78 2.43
C CYS A 86 20.78 -2.59 3.23
N TYR A 87 21.54 -2.07 4.20
CA TYR A 87 21.20 -0.92 5.04
C TYR A 87 19.84 -1.06 5.77
N ASN A 88 19.50 -2.27 6.19
CA ASN A 88 18.20 -2.62 6.80
C ASN A 88 16.99 -2.09 5.99
N ASN A 89 17.06 -2.17 4.67
CA ASN A 89 15.95 -1.75 3.81
C ASN A 89 14.65 -2.50 4.13
N ALA A 90 13.51 -1.94 3.73
CA ALA A 90 12.19 -2.45 4.11
C ALA A 90 11.86 -3.84 3.54
N PHE A 91 12.64 -4.34 2.58
CA PHE A 91 12.51 -5.69 2.03
C PHE A 91 13.23 -6.74 2.87
N ARG A 92 14.15 -6.34 3.77
CA ARG A 92 14.84 -7.26 4.68
C ARG A 92 13.92 -7.63 5.83
N CYS A 93 13.82 -8.94 6.12
CA CYS A 93 13.18 -9.39 7.36
C CYS A 93 13.92 -8.73 8.54
N PRO A 94 13.25 -7.90 9.37
CA PRO A 94 13.94 -7.05 10.31
C PRO A 94 14.50 -7.86 11.49
N SER A 95 15.81 -7.74 11.74
CA SER A 95 16.44 -8.41 12.88
C SER A 95 15.91 -7.87 14.21
N GLU A 96 15.93 -8.69 15.26
CA GLU A 96 15.49 -8.27 16.60
C GLU A 96 16.27 -7.03 17.10
N ARG A 97 17.58 -6.96 16.82
CA ARG A 97 18.43 -5.81 17.16
C ARG A 97 17.95 -4.54 16.45
N PHE A 98 17.71 -4.62 15.14
CA PHE A 98 17.24 -3.48 14.37
C PHE A 98 15.85 -3.01 14.83
N GLN A 99 14.95 -3.94 15.14
CA GLN A 99 13.62 -3.61 15.67
C GLN A 99 13.70 -2.87 17.01
N LYS A 100 14.56 -3.31 17.94
CA LYS A 100 14.78 -2.62 19.23
C LYS A 100 15.40 -1.23 19.04
N TYR A 101 16.37 -1.10 18.14
CA TYR A 101 16.97 0.21 17.86
C TYR A 101 15.95 1.16 17.21
N ARG A 102 15.15 0.68 16.26
CA ARG A 102 14.05 1.44 15.66
C ARG A 102 13.11 1.96 16.73
N ASP A 103 12.70 1.10 17.66
CA ASP A 103 11.83 1.46 18.78
C ASP A 103 12.42 2.55 19.68
N PHE A 104 13.71 2.45 19.98
CA PHE A 104 14.44 3.45 20.74
C PHE A 104 14.44 4.82 20.03
N VAL A 105 14.77 4.83 18.72
CA VAL A 105 14.78 6.05 17.91
C VAL A 105 13.39 6.67 17.84
N GLN A 106 12.33 5.86 17.67
CA GLN A 106 10.96 6.37 17.63
C GLN A 106 10.57 7.10 18.92
N ARG A 107 10.94 6.57 20.09
CA ARG A 107 10.71 7.26 21.38
C ARG A 107 11.46 8.58 21.47
N PHE A 108 12.70 8.60 21.01
CA PHE A 108 13.51 9.81 21.01
C PHE A 108 12.91 10.89 20.10
N VAL A 109 12.56 10.51 18.87
CA VAL A 109 11.98 11.40 17.86
C VAL A 109 10.62 11.92 18.32
N SER A 110 9.73 11.04 18.78
CA SER A 110 8.41 11.41 19.28
C SER A 110 8.47 12.45 20.40
N ARG A 111 9.32 12.23 21.41
CA ARG A 111 9.50 13.20 22.51
C ARG A 111 10.02 14.54 22.01
N THR A 112 11.03 14.52 21.14
CA THR A 112 11.65 15.75 20.64
C THR A 112 10.67 16.55 19.78
N ILE A 113 9.89 15.90 18.94
CA ILE A 113 8.85 16.55 18.13
C ILE A 113 7.75 17.11 19.05
N GLY A 114 7.28 16.34 20.04
CA GLY A 114 6.29 16.81 21.00
C GLY A 114 6.71 18.11 21.70
N GLU A 115 7.97 18.24 22.09
CA GLU A 115 8.52 19.49 22.67
C GLU A 115 8.44 20.68 21.68
N LEU A 116 8.63 20.45 20.37
CA LEU A 116 8.52 21.49 19.35
C LEU A 116 7.06 21.86 19.03
N VAL A 117 6.18 20.87 19.01
CA VAL A 117 4.74 21.05 18.79
C VAL A 117 4.12 21.84 19.94
N ASP A 118 4.52 21.54 21.19
CA ASP A 118 4.11 22.31 22.36
C ASP A 118 4.46 23.81 22.24
N ILE A 119 5.58 24.13 21.59
CA ILE A 119 5.98 25.52 21.32
C ILE A 119 5.03 26.16 20.30
N CYS A 120 4.68 25.48 19.21
CA CYS A 120 3.67 25.96 18.25
C CYS A 120 2.34 26.27 18.94
N HIS A 121 1.83 25.31 19.72
CA HIS A 121 0.53 25.42 20.39
C HIS A 121 0.51 26.57 21.41
N LYS A 122 1.59 26.75 22.20
CA LYS A 122 1.71 27.88 23.14
C LYS A 122 1.67 29.24 22.45
N ASN A 123 2.07 29.30 21.19
CA ASN A 123 2.03 30.50 20.36
C ASN A 123 0.78 30.58 19.47
N GLY A 124 -0.22 29.73 19.72
CA GLY A 124 -1.50 29.73 19.00
C GLY A 124 -1.42 29.26 17.55
N LYS A 125 -0.45 28.41 17.22
CA LYS A 125 -0.22 27.89 15.85
C LYS A 125 -0.47 26.39 15.81
N GLU A 126 -1.09 25.91 14.75
CA GLU A 126 -1.17 24.46 14.48
C GLU A 126 0.20 23.91 14.04
N ALA A 127 0.44 22.64 14.29
CA ALA A 127 1.62 21.90 13.86
C ALA A 127 1.23 20.80 12.85
N MET A 128 1.70 20.96 11.62
CA MET A 128 1.45 20.03 10.53
C MET A 128 2.75 19.34 10.11
N MET A 129 2.74 18.01 10.06
CA MET A 129 3.86 17.20 9.59
C MET A 129 3.77 16.97 8.08
N PHE A 130 4.87 17.13 7.34
CA PHE A 130 5.00 16.55 6.01
C PHE A 130 5.38 15.07 6.07
N LEU A 131 4.64 14.19 5.38
CA LEU A 131 4.95 12.78 5.23
C LEU A 131 6.02 12.57 4.15
N GLY A 132 7.27 12.85 4.48
CA GLY A 132 8.43 12.76 3.60
C GLY A 132 9.68 13.36 4.23
N ASP A 133 10.76 13.48 3.46
CA ASP A 133 12.01 14.14 3.88
C ASP A 133 12.55 13.62 5.23
N ASP A 134 12.69 14.49 6.24
CA ASP A 134 13.19 14.19 7.57
C ASP A 134 12.18 13.55 8.54
N TRP A 135 11.41 12.57 8.06
CA TRP A 135 10.32 11.93 8.81
C TRP A 135 10.69 10.70 9.66
N ILE A 136 11.92 10.19 9.55
CA ILE A 136 12.30 8.91 10.14
C ILE A 136 12.19 8.94 11.67
N GLY A 137 11.62 7.89 12.23
CA GLY A 137 11.29 7.79 13.66
C GLY A 137 9.92 8.37 14.03
N SER A 138 9.27 9.13 13.14
CA SER A 138 7.93 9.67 13.42
C SER A 138 6.87 8.57 13.40
N GLU A 139 6.94 7.70 12.39
CA GLU A 139 6.19 6.43 12.32
C GLU A 139 4.68 6.61 12.54
N PRO A 140 3.96 7.18 11.55
CA PRO A 140 2.56 7.61 11.71
C PRO A 140 1.59 6.52 12.16
N TYR A 141 1.86 5.27 11.80
CA TYR A 141 1.07 4.11 12.22
C TYR A 141 1.64 3.38 13.45
N GLY A 142 2.71 3.92 14.03
CA GLY A 142 3.43 3.41 15.19
C GLY A 142 2.82 3.88 16.52
N LYS A 143 3.28 3.25 17.61
CA LYS A 143 2.72 3.45 18.97
C LYS A 143 2.94 4.84 19.55
N TYR A 144 3.96 5.56 19.09
CA TYR A 144 4.41 6.84 19.67
C TYR A 144 3.94 8.07 18.88
N PHE A 145 3.26 7.88 17.75
CA PHE A 145 2.87 9.00 16.89
C PHE A 145 1.91 9.98 17.60
N LYS A 146 0.96 9.44 18.37
CA LYS A 146 0.00 10.23 19.17
C LYS A 146 0.66 11.16 20.20
N ASP A 147 1.87 10.83 20.65
CA ASP A 147 2.58 11.56 21.69
C ASP A 147 3.28 12.82 21.13
N MET A 148 3.26 13.01 19.81
CA MET A 148 3.73 14.25 19.15
C MET A 148 2.67 15.35 19.12
N HIS A 149 1.40 15.00 19.36
CA HIS A 149 0.29 15.95 19.41
C HIS A 149 0.10 16.80 18.14
N LEU A 150 0.43 16.24 16.97
CA LEU A 150 0.28 16.93 15.68
C LEU A 150 -1.20 17.19 15.35
N ASP A 151 -1.47 18.37 14.79
CA ASP A 151 -2.80 18.74 14.33
C ASP A 151 -3.13 18.07 12.99
N ALA A 152 -2.11 17.92 12.13
CA ALA A 152 -2.31 17.40 10.79
C ALA A 152 -1.09 16.70 10.19
N VAL A 153 -1.35 15.90 9.16
CA VAL A 153 -0.34 15.40 8.25
C VAL A 153 -0.66 15.83 6.82
N VAL A 154 0.32 16.39 6.14
CA VAL A 154 0.29 16.66 4.70
C VAL A 154 1.21 15.70 3.98
N GLY A 155 0.77 15.11 2.87
CA GLY A 155 1.55 14.11 2.14
C GLY A 155 1.51 14.32 0.64
N SER A 156 2.48 13.75 -0.06
CA SER A 156 2.49 13.73 -1.53
C SER A 156 1.42 12.76 -2.04
N VAL A 157 0.56 13.20 -2.96
CA VAL A 157 -0.44 12.33 -3.59
C VAL A 157 -0.09 12.10 -5.06
N GLY A 158 0.30 10.85 -5.37
CA GLY A 158 0.58 10.37 -6.73
C GLY A 158 -0.41 9.31 -7.22
N GLY A 159 -1.14 8.66 -6.31
CA GLY A 159 -2.05 7.58 -6.63
C GLY A 159 -2.97 7.22 -5.47
N GLY A 160 -3.61 6.06 -5.55
CA GLY A 160 -4.55 5.62 -4.53
C GLY A 160 -3.84 5.14 -3.27
N VAL A 161 -2.67 4.50 -3.44
CA VAL A 161 -1.84 4.07 -2.28
C VAL A 161 -1.45 5.25 -1.41
N THR A 162 -0.96 6.36 -1.97
CA THR A 162 -0.63 7.55 -1.18
C THR A 162 -1.82 8.21 -0.51
N VAL A 163 -2.99 8.24 -1.15
CA VAL A 163 -4.22 8.71 -0.50
C VAL A 163 -4.50 7.88 0.74
N ARG A 164 -4.48 6.55 0.65
CA ARG A 164 -4.77 5.68 1.81
C ARG A 164 -3.67 5.74 2.86
N MET A 165 -2.41 5.78 2.44
CA MET A 165 -1.26 5.96 3.33
C MET A 165 -1.36 7.23 4.17
N LEU A 166 -1.92 8.29 3.60
CA LEU A 166 -2.09 9.57 4.28
C LEU A 166 -3.40 9.63 5.09
N SER A 167 -4.55 9.39 4.45
CA SER A 167 -5.90 9.57 5.04
C SER A 167 -6.24 8.60 6.17
N GLU A 168 -5.49 7.51 6.32
CA GLU A 168 -5.68 6.53 7.41
C GLU A 168 -4.71 6.73 8.58
N ILE A 169 -3.89 7.78 8.55
CA ILE A 169 -3.02 8.11 9.68
C ILE A 169 -3.90 8.44 10.89
N PRO A 170 -3.71 7.76 12.04
CA PRO A 170 -4.48 8.04 13.22
C PRO A 170 -3.92 9.24 14.00
N HIS A 171 -4.68 9.71 14.99
CA HIS A 171 -4.22 10.65 16.02
C HIS A 171 -3.89 12.08 15.57
N VAL A 172 -4.36 12.47 14.38
CA VAL A 172 -4.35 13.86 13.91
C VAL A 172 -5.78 14.34 13.64
N GLY A 173 -5.99 15.66 13.63
CA GLY A 173 -7.28 16.28 13.38
C GLY A 173 -7.70 16.22 11.91
N TYR A 174 -6.74 16.34 10.98
CA TYR A 174 -7.01 16.33 9.55
C TYR A 174 -5.80 15.93 8.68
N HIS A 175 -6.07 15.64 7.41
CA HIS A 175 -5.11 15.16 6.41
C HIS A 175 -5.16 16.00 5.14
N GLU A 176 -4.01 16.44 4.65
CA GLU A 176 -3.91 17.25 3.44
C GLU A 176 -3.13 16.56 2.33
N GLY A 177 -3.77 16.31 1.18
CA GLY A 177 -3.11 15.79 0.00
C GLY A 177 -2.46 16.90 -0.83
N ARG A 178 -1.14 16.86 -0.98
CA ARG A 178 -0.41 17.70 -1.94
C ARG A 178 -0.23 16.92 -3.25
N PHE A 179 -1.09 17.20 -4.22
CA PHE A 179 -1.18 16.45 -5.47
C PHE A 179 -0.01 16.73 -6.42
N LEU A 180 0.30 15.73 -7.23
CA LEU A 180 1.21 15.82 -8.38
C LEU A 180 0.45 16.24 -9.66
N PRO A 181 1.11 16.89 -10.64
CA PRO A 181 2.54 17.20 -10.67
C PRO A 181 2.95 18.35 -9.73
N TYR A 182 4.17 18.27 -9.20
CA TYR A 182 4.79 19.39 -8.50
C TYR A 182 5.13 20.49 -9.52
N PHE A 183 4.92 21.76 -9.17
CA PHE A 183 5.08 22.88 -10.11
C PHE A 183 6.56 23.20 -10.34
N PHE A 184 7.21 22.40 -11.17
CA PHE A 184 8.64 22.43 -11.38
C PHE A 184 9.00 22.25 -12.88
N PRO A 185 10.19 22.70 -13.33
CA PRO A 185 10.52 22.73 -14.77
C PRO A 185 10.70 21.38 -15.47
N ASP A 186 10.73 20.27 -14.72
CA ASP A 186 10.76 18.91 -15.25
C ASP A 186 9.43 18.52 -15.93
N THR A 187 8.29 18.98 -15.39
CA THR A 187 6.97 18.82 -16.02
C THR A 187 6.51 20.10 -16.71
N PHE A 188 6.78 21.27 -16.14
CA PHE A 188 6.27 22.54 -16.66
C PHE A 188 7.30 23.28 -17.52
N PHE A 189 7.54 22.76 -18.72
CA PHE A 189 8.35 23.39 -19.76
C PHE A 189 7.56 23.62 -21.06
N GLU A 190 8.07 24.49 -21.94
CA GLU A 190 7.40 24.87 -23.19
C GLU A 190 7.06 23.65 -24.04
N GLY A 191 5.79 23.55 -24.48
CA GLY A 191 5.29 22.44 -25.29
C GLY A 191 4.81 21.21 -24.50
N ASN A 192 4.90 21.19 -23.17
CA ASN A 192 4.56 20.01 -22.36
C ASN A 192 3.14 20.04 -21.71
N GLU A 193 2.29 20.99 -22.08
CA GLU A 193 1.01 21.21 -21.39
C GLU A 193 0.08 19.99 -21.42
N ASP A 194 -0.05 19.33 -22.56
CA ASP A 194 -0.94 18.18 -22.69
C ASP A 194 -0.45 17.00 -21.83
N ASN A 195 0.86 16.84 -21.65
CA ASN A 195 1.44 15.83 -20.76
C ASN A 195 1.21 16.17 -19.28
N ALA A 196 1.34 17.45 -18.90
CA ALA A 196 1.03 17.90 -17.54
C ALA A 196 -0.45 17.65 -17.19
N VAL A 197 -1.37 17.90 -18.13
CA VAL A 197 -2.80 17.57 -17.98
C VAL A 197 -3.04 16.07 -17.93
N ALA A 198 -2.35 15.28 -18.76
CA ALA A 198 -2.47 13.82 -18.75
C ALA A 198 -1.98 13.21 -17.43
N GLU A 199 -0.87 13.69 -16.89
CA GLU A 199 -0.37 13.32 -15.57
C GLU A 199 -1.36 13.71 -14.47
N LEU A 200 -1.86 14.94 -14.48
CA LEU A 200 -2.88 15.40 -13.52
C LEU A 200 -4.12 14.51 -13.53
N ASN A 201 -4.62 14.14 -14.71
CA ASN A 201 -5.77 13.25 -14.85
C ASN A 201 -5.47 11.84 -14.32
N ARG A 202 -4.29 11.28 -14.62
CA ARG A 202 -3.88 9.97 -14.11
C ARG A 202 -3.81 9.97 -12.58
N ASN A 203 -3.17 10.97 -12.00
CA ASN A 203 -3.02 11.11 -10.55
C ASN A 203 -4.39 11.30 -9.90
N TRP A 204 -5.25 12.16 -10.46
CA TRP A 204 -6.61 12.39 -9.95
C TRP A 204 -7.48 11.14 -9.99
N LEU A 205 -7.59 10.45 -11.14
CA LEU A 205 -8.45 9.27 -11.28
C LEU A 205 -8.03 8.15 -10.33
N THR A 206 -6.73 7.96 -10.15
CA THR A 206 -6.16 6.94 -9.27
C THR A 206 -6.31 7.32 -7.79
N ALA A 207 -6.15 8.60 -7.44
CA ALA A 207 -6.41 9.10 -6.08
C ALA A 207 -7.91 9.09 -5.72
N ARG A 208 -8.77 9.46 -6.67
CA ARG A 208 -10.22 9.60 -6.47
C ARG A 208 -10.86 8.31 -6.02
N ARG A 209 -10.56 7.19 -6.67
CA ARG A 209 -11.09 5.88 -6.27
C ARG A 209 -10.74 5.52 -4.83
N ALA A 210 -9.55 5.89 -4.36
CA ALA A 210 -9.13 5.71 -2.98
C ALA A 210 -9.85 6.67 -2.02
N MET A 211 -10.05 7.92 -2.41
CA MET A 211 -10.82 8.90 -1.63
C MET A 211 -12.26 8.43 -1.41
N MET A 212 -12.87 7.77 -2.39
CA MET A 212 -14.19 7.15 -2.22
C MET A 212 -14.22 6.06 -1.12
N ARG A 213 -13.07 5.52 -0.72
CA ARG A 213 -12.96 4.59 0.42
C ARG A 213 -12.61 5.31 1.72
N LYS A 214 -11.65 6.24 1.66
CA LYS A 214 -11.25 7.08 2.77
C LYS A 214 -10.81 8.45 2.24
N SER A 215 -11.62 9.48 2.51
CA SER A 215 -11.37 10.84 2.03
C SER A 215 -10.16 11.47 2.71
N LEU A 216 -9.50 12.38 2.00
CA LEU A 216 -8.66 13.42 2.59
C LEU A 216 -9.54 14.61 3.01
N ASP A 217 -9.07 15.38 3.96
CA ASP A 217 -9.79 16.55 4.47
C ASP A 217 -9.52 17.79 3.61
N ARG A 218 -8.31 17.87 3.04
CA ARG A 218 -7.85 19.00 2.24
C ARG A 218 -7.05 18.52 1.03
N MET A 219 -7.01 19.35 -0.01
CA MET A 219 -6.12 19.17 -1.16
C MET A 219 -5.37 20.45 -1.48
N GLY A 220 -4.19 20.30 -2.07
CA GLY A 220 -3.38 21.41 -2.57
C GLY A 220 -2.32 20.97 -3.57
N PHE A 221 -1.53 21.93 -4.04
CA PHE A 221 -0.38 21.72 -4.90
C PHE A 221 0.82 22.48 -4.33
N GLY A 222 2.03 22.10 -4.74
CA GLY A 222 3.28 22.75 -4.32
C GLY A 222 4.17 23.10 -5.50
N GLY A 223 5.15 23.99 -5.25
CA GLY A 223 6.13 24.44 -6.24
C GLY A 223 5.90 25.88 -6.70
N TYR A 224 6.40 26.21 -7.89
CA TYR A 224 6.34 27.56 -8.44
C TYR A 224 4.99 27.84 -9.11
N LEU A 225 4.11 28.54 -8.41
CA LEU A 225 2.79 28.93 -8.95
C LEU A 225 2.91 29.74 -10.26
N SER A 226 3.93 30.60 -10.37
CA SER A 226 4.23 31.38 -11.58
C SER A 226 4.59 30.51 -12.79
N LEU A 227 5.01 29.27 -12.57
CA LEU A 227 5.30 28.31 -13.63
C LEU A 227 4.02 27.63 -14.11
N ALA A 228 3.22 27.09 -13.19
CA ALA A 228 1.93 26.47 -13.51
C ALA A 228 0.95 27.46 -14.17
N ALA A 229 0.99 28.74 -13.79
CA ALA A 229 0.13 29.79 -14.36
C ALA A 229 0.32 30.00 -15.88
N LYS A 230 1.41 29.49 -16.48
CA LYS A 230 1.67 29.56 -17.93
C LYS A 230 0.94 28.48 -18.73
N PHE A 231 0.22 27.57 -18.07
CA PHE A 231 -0.42 26.39 -18.64
C PHE A 231 -1.95 26.48 -18.44
N PRO A 232 -2.68 27.24 -19.30
CA PRO A 232 -4.10 27.51 -19.10
C PRO A 232 -5.00 26.26 -19.06
N LYS A 233 -4.70 25.21 -19.85
CA LYS A 233 -5.46 23.95 -19.80
C LYS A 233 -5.26 23.25 -18.47
N PHE A 234 -4.02 23.25 -17.97
CA PHE A 234 -3.70 22.69 -16.66
C PHE A 234 -4.43 23.43 -15.55
N VAL A 235 -4.39 24.77 -15.55
CA VAL A 235 -5.09 25.60 -14.56
C VAL A 235 -6.60 25.36 -14.59
N SER A 236 -7.20 25.29 -15.79
CA SER A 236 -8.64 24.97 -15.94
C SER A 236 -8.96 23.61 -15.34
N ARG A 237 -8.13 22.60 -15.62
CA ARG A 237 -8.36 21.25 -15.10
C ARG A 237 -8.19 21.15 -13.58
N VAL A 238 -7.25 21.89 -12.99
CA VAL A 238 -7.10 21.99 -11.53
C VAL A 238 -8.35 22.58 -10.89
N ALA A 239 -8.98 23.59 -11.51
CA ALA A 239 -10.22 24.18 -10.99
C ALA A 239 -11.36 23.16 -10.96
N GLU A 240 -11.57 22.41 -12.04
CA GLU A 240 -12.56 21.32 -12.12
C GLU A 240 -12.31 20.24 -11.06
N ILE A 241 -11.05 19.83 -10.88
CA ILE A 241 -10.68 18.85 -9.86
C ILE A 241 -10.96 19.36 -8.45
N ALA A 242 -10.70 20.64 -8.18
CA ALA A 242 -10.98 21.22 -6.88
C ALA A 242 -12.48 21.26 -6.57
N ASP A 243 -13.34 21.53 -7.56
CA ASP A 243 -14.80 21.44 -7.44
C ASP A 243 -15.28 19.99 -7.23
N GLU A 244 -14.71 19.04 -7.98
CA GLU A 244 -15.02 17.61 -7.82
C GLU A 244 -14.58 17.10 -6.43
N PHE A 245 -13.40 17.52 -5.94
CA PHE A 245 -12.93 17.19 -4.60
C PHE A 245 -13.89 17.67 -3.51
N ARG A 246 -14.33 18.94 -3.57
CA ARG A 246 -15.32 19.49 -2.62
C ARG A 246 -16.63 18.71 -2.67
N THR A 247 -17.10 18.40 -3.88
CA THR A 247 -18.33 17.60 -4.08
C THR A 247 -18.21 16.20 -3.47
N ILE A 248 -17.05 15.56 -3.63
CA ILE A 248 -16.76 14.26 -3.01
C ILE A 248 -16.75 14.40 -1.49
N TYR A 249 -15.98 15.35 -0.95
CA TYR A 249 -15.86 15.59 0.48
C TYR A 249 -17.23 15.81 1.13
N ASP A 250 -18.05 16.72 0.60
CA ASP A 250 -19.41 16.98 1.11
C ASP A 250 -20.31 15.73 1.08
N ALA A 251 -20.08 14.84 0.11
CA ALA A 251 -20.86 13.63 -0.07
C ALA A 251 -20.42 12.45 0.80
N ILE A 252 -19.15 12.38 1.21
CA ILE A 252 -18.57 11.17 1.84
C ILE A 252 -17.86 11.42 3.16
N ASP A 253 -17.56 12.67 3.52
CA ASP A 253 -16.83 12.98 4.73
C ASP A 253 -17.51 12.37 5.96
N ASN A 254 -16.70 11.77 6.84
CA ASN A 254 -17.12 11.04 8.03
C ASN A 254 -18.16 9.91 7.79
N ARG A 255 -18.38 9.48 6.55
CA ARG A 255 -19.28 8.36 6.20
C ARG A 255 -18.48 7.10 5.90
N LYS A 256 -18.80 6.01 6.59
CA LYS A 256 -18.21 4.70 6.30
C LYS A 256 -18.80 4.16 4.98
N PRO A 257 -17.98 3.90 3.94
CA PRO A 257 -18.47 3.23 2.74
C PRO A 257 -18.82 1.77 3.04
N TYR A 258 -19.69 1.20 2.23
CA TYR A 258 -19.93 -0.23 2.21
C TYR A 258 -18.67 -0.99 1.75
N CYS A 259 -18.31 -2.03 2.49
CA CYS A 259 -17.27 -2.99 2.15
C CYS A 259 -17.87 -4.39 2.09
N THR A 260 -17.54 -5.14 1.05
CA THR A 260 -18.04 -6.51 0.82
C THR A 260 -17.38 -7.51 1.76
N LEU A 261 -16.11 -7.28 2.10
CA LEU A 261 -15.30 -8.15 2.95
C LEU A 261 -14.14 -7.38 3.59
N LYS A 262 -13.50 -7.99 4.58
CA LYS A 262 -12.26 -7.51 5.21
C LYS A 262 -11.06 -8.35 4.76
N VAL A 263 -9.99 -7.67 4.35
CA VAL A 263 -8.76 -8.28 3.82
C VAL A 263 -7.58 -7.89 4.70
N ALA A 264 -6.79 -8.87 5.12
CA ALA A 264 -5.55 -8.64 5.83
C ALA A 264 -4.34 -8.89 4.93
N LEU A 265 -3.45 -7.91 4.77
CA LEU A 265 -2.12 -8.14 4.22
C LEU A 265 -1.18 -8.60 5.34
N LEU A 266 -0.62 -9.80 5.20
CA LEU A 266 0.30 -10.40 6.15
C LEU A 266 1.75 -10.28 5.67
N ASN A 267 2.57 -9.54 6.42
CA ASN A 267 4.01 -9.41 6.20
C ASN A 267 4.78 -9.20 7.53
N CYS A 268 6.08 -8.91 7.50
CA CYS A 268 6.88 -8.69 8.72
C CYS A 268 6.61 -7.36 9.44
N TRP A 269 5.97 -6.40 8.78
CA TRP A 269 5.81 -5.03 9.29
C TRP A 269 4.42 -4.74 9.86
N GLY A 270 3.39 -5.38 9.30
CA GLY A 270 1.99 -5.17 9.68
C GLY A 270 1.59 -3.70 9.65
N LYS A 271 0.78 -3.29 10.63
CA LYS A 271 0.21 -1.95 10.75
C LYS A 271 1.23 -0.81 10.68
N MET A 272 2.45 -1.01 11.19
CA MET A 272 3.48 0.03 11.18
C MET A 272 3.86 0.49 9.75
N ARG A 273 3.57 -0.34 8.73
CA ARG A 273 3.79 -0.04 7.30
C ARG A 273 2.49 -0.16 6.50
N SER A 274 1.36 0.27 7.08
CA SER A 274 0.09 0.39 6.36
C SER A 274 0.26 1.23 5.09
N TRP A 275 -0.10 0.65 3.95
CA TRP A 275 0.03 1.23 2.60
C TRP A 275 1.47 1.54 2.14
N MET A 276 2.47 0.99 2.83
CA MET A 276 3.89 1.25 2.59
C MET A 276 4.65 0.02 2.04
N SER A 277 3.94 -1.07 1.72
CA SER A 277 4.56 -2.32 1.30
C SER A 277 5.09 -2.24 -0.14
N HIS A 278 6.24 -2.88 -0.39
CA HIS A 278 6.94 -2.90 -1.69
C HIS A 278 7.35 -1.52 -2.24
N MET A 279 7.39 -0.49 -1.40
CA MET A 279 7.88 0.85 -1.78
C MET A 279 9.37 0.96 -1.45
N VAL A 280 10.14 1.57 -2.36
CA VAL A 280 11.58 1.86 -2.17
C VAL A 280 11.77 3.37 -2.09
N ALA A 281 11.48 4.06 -3.18
CA ALA A 281 11.27 5.51 -3.22
C ALA A 281 9.77 5.81 -3.30
N HIS A 282 9.38 6.94 -2.72
CA HIS A 282 7.99 7.34 -2.62
C HIS A 282 7.35 7.55 -4.01
N GLU A 283 6.23 6.86 -4.30
CA GLU A 283 5.48 6.94 -5.57
C GLU A 283 6.30 6.64 -6.84
N LEU A 284 7.37 5.84 -6.70
CA LEU A 284 8.14 5.35 -7.84
C LEU A 284 7.95 3.84 -8.01
N TRP A 285 7.63 3.47 -9.25
CA TRP A 285 7.48 2.09 -9.67
C TRP A 285 8.83 1.52 -10.08
N TYR A 286 9.15 0.34 -9.55
CA TYR A 286 10.40 -0.37 -9.86
C TYR A 286 10.04 -1.65 -10.60
N GLN A 287 10.78 -1.94 -11.68
CA GLN A 287 10.55 -3.15 -12.48
C GLN A 287 10.52 -4.41 -11.60
N SER A 288 11.39 -4.54 -10.62
CA SER A 288 11.44 -5.77 -9.81
C SER A 288 10.26 -5.96 -8.86
N VAL A 289 9.44 -4.93 -8.60
CA VAL A 289 8.38 -4.99 -7.57
C VAL A 289 7.03 -4.42 -8.00
N TYR A 290 6.88 -3.90 -9.22
CA TYR A 290 5.59 -3.37 -9.70
C TYR A 290 4.48 -4.44 -9.73
N SER A 291 4.85 -5.71 -9.94
CA SER A 291 3.95 -6.87 -9.81
C SER A 291 3.34 -7.06 -8.42
N TYR A 292 3.92 -6.44 -7.39
CA TYR A 292 3.41 -6.47 -6.01
C TYR A 292 2.81 -5.14 -5.57
N GLN A 293 3.41 -4.02 -5.99
CA GLN A 293 2.88 -2.67 -5.73
C GLN A 293 1.45 -2.53 -6.28
N GLY A 294 1.13 -3.19 -7.40
CA GLY A 294 -0.20 -3.18 -7.99
C GLY A 294 -1.30 -3.80 -7.10
N ILE A 295 -0.96 -4.63 -6.12
CA ILE A 295 -1.91 -5.16 -5.13
C ILE A 295 -2.46 -4.03 -4.27
N LEU A 296 -1.58 -3.19 -3.70
CA LEU A 296 -2.02 -2.06 -2.88
C LEU A 296 -2.74 -1.03 -3.73
N GLU A 297 -2.26 -0.75 -4.95
CA GLU A 297 -2.95 0.18 -5.82
C GLU A 297 -4.35 -0.35 -6.19
N ALA A 298 -4.53 -1.63 -6.48
CA ALA A 298 -5.87 -2.20 -6.66
C ALA A 298 -6.74 -2.02 -5.41
N LEU A 299 -6.27 -2.48 -4.25
CA LEU A 299 -7.01 -2.45 -2.98
C LEU A 299 -7.36 -1.03 -2.52
N SER A 300 -6.60 -0.01 -2.93
CA SER A 300 -6.80 1.38 -2.50
C SER A 300 -8.21 1.90 -2.79
N GLY A 301 -8.83 1.47 -3.91
CA GLY A 301 -10.17 1.87 -4.33
C GLY A 301 -11.22 0.76 -4.37
N LEU A 302 -10.86 -0.50 -4.09
CA LEU A 302 -11.82 -1.62 -4.05
C LEU A 302 -12.76 -1.55 -2.83
N PRO A 303 -14.00 -2.10 -2.91
CA PRO A 303 -14.98 -2.08 -1.82
C PRO A 303 -14.65 -3.12 -0.75
N VAL A 304 -13.46 -3.01 -0.16
CA VAL A 304 -12.97 -3.90 0.89
C VAL A 304 -12.38 -3.08 2.04
N GLU A 305 -12.55 -3.58 3.25
CA GLU A 305 -11.82 -3.06 4.41
C GLU A 305 -10.43 -3.70 4.41
N VAL A 306 -9.37 -2.90 4.57
CA VAL A 306 -7.98 -3.38 4.51
C VAL A 306 -7.34 -3.27 5.88
N GLU A 307 -6.76 -4.36 6.34
CA GLU A 307 -5.98 -4.47 7.57
C GLU A 307 -4.56 -4.94 7.23
N PHE A 308 -3.58 -4.54 8.05
CA PHE A 308 -2.19 -4.92 7.87
C PHE A 308 -1.73 -5.67 9.12
N LEU A 309 -1.42 -6.96 8.96
CA LEU A 309 -1.02 -7.85 10.04
C LEU A 309 0.47 -8.16 9.95
N SER A 310 1.12 -8.18 11.10
CA SER A 310 2.47 -8.71 11.23
C SER A 310 2.45 -10.20 11.56
N PHE A 311 3.56 -10.91 11.32
CA PHE A 311 3.74 -12.27 11.85
C PHE A 311 3.70 -12.32 13.38
N ASP A 312 4.11 -11.23 14.04
CA ASP A 312 4.02 -11.11 15.50
C ASP A 312 2.56 -11.04 15.97
N ASP A 313 1.70 -10.32 15.26
CA ASP A 313 0.25 -10.29 15.52
C ASP A 313 -0.34 -11.71 15.39
N VAL A 314 -0.02 -12.39 14.28
CA VAL A 314 -0.47 -13.76 14.04
C VAL A 314 0.09 -14.73 15.07
N ARG A 315 1.31 -14.53 15.61
CA ARG A 315 1.93 -15.39 16.62
C ARG A 315 1.41 -15.14 18.02
N THR A 316 1.08 -13.90 18.35
CA THR A 316 0.65 -13.52 19.70
C THR A 316 -0.87 -13.59 19.81
N SER A 317 -1.56 -12.77 19.04
CA SER A 317 -3.02 -12.55 19.10
C SER A 317 -3.82 -13.46 18.17
N GLY A 318 -3.20 -13.99 17.11
CA GLY A 318 -3.90 -14.78 16.09
C GLY A 318 -4.49 -13.90 14.98
N ILE A 319 -5.28 -14.52 14.10
CA ILE A 319 -5.95 -13.81 13.00
C ILE A 319 -7.27 -13.25 13.55
N PRO A 320 -7.58 -11.95 13.36
CA PRO A 320 -8.86 -11.37 13.81
C PRO A 320 -10.06 -12.12 13.20
N ALA A 321 -11.10 -12.34 14.01
CA ALA A 321 -12.24 -13.18 13.64
C ALA A 321 -13.11 -12.58 12.52
N ASP A 322 -13.01 -11.27 12.28
CA ASP A 322 -13.72 -10.53 11.25
C ASP A 322 -12.93 -10.40 9.93
N VAL A 323 -11.70 -10.92 9.85
CA VAL A 323 -10.94 -11.01 8.59
C VAL A 323 -11.52 -12.13 7.73
N ASP A 324 -11.90 -11.81 6.50
CA ASP A 324 -12.41 -12.80 5.54
C ASP A 324 -11.28 -13.42 4.69
N VAL A 325 -10.26 -12.63 4.32
CA VAL A 325 -9.17 -13.07 3.43
C VAL A 325 -7.82 -12.58 3.92
N ILE A 326 -6.80 -13.44 3.85
CA ILE A 326 -5.39 -13.06 4.01
C ILE A 326 -4.71 -13.00 2.64
N ILE A 327 -3.94 -11.93 2.39
CA ILE A 327 -3.00 -11.83 1.27
C ILE A 327 -1.57 -11.94 1.82
N ASN A 328 -0.77 -12.82 1.24
CA ASN A 328 0.69 -12.83 1.40
C ASN A 328 1.34 -12.74 0.02
N ALA A 329 2.27 -11.79 -0.14
CA ALA A 329 2.79 -11.42 -1.46
C ALA A 329 4.24 -10.93 -1.36
N GLY A 330 5.04 -11.28 -2.37
CA GLY A 330 6.42 -10.80 -2.52
C GLY A 330 7.38 -11.89 -3.00
N ASP A 331 8.63 -11.50 -3.23
CA ASP A 331 9.71 -12.43 -3.54
C ASP A 331 10.12 -13.24 -2.31
N ALA A 332 10.67 -14.42 -2.51
CA ALA A 332 11.07 -15.30 -1.41
C ALA A 332 12.06 -14.63 -0.46
N TYR A 333 11.97 -14.97 0.83
CA TYR A 333 12.84 -14.47 1.90
C TYR A 333 12.78 -12.95 2.18
N THR A 334 11.94 -12.19 1.48
CA THR A 334 11.69 -10.77 1.79
C THR A 334 10.79 -10.61 3.01
N ALA A 335 10.79 -9.41 3.59
CA ALA A 335 9.87 -9.01 4.66
C ALA A 335 8.39 -9.11 4.23
N PHE A 336 8.10 -9.00 2.94
CA PHE A 336 6.75 -9.01 2.41
C PHE A 336 6.21 -10.43 2.23
N SER A 337 7.01 -11.35 1.67
CA SER A 337 6.66 -12.77 1.66
C SER A 337 6.76 -13.39 3.05
N GLY A 338 7.73 -12.98 3.88
CA GLY A 338 7.83 -13.29 5.30
C GLY A 338 9.03 -14.14 5.71
N GLY A 339 9.71 -14.77 4.75
CA GLY A 339 10.92 -15.58 4.99
C GLY A 339 10.78 -16.61 6.11
N GLU A 340 11.74 -16.62 7.04
CA GLU A 340 11.81 -17.62 8.12
C GLU A 340 10.62 -17.59 9.10
N ASN A 341 9.76 -16.57 9.08
CA ASN A 341 8.53 -16.56 9.88
C ASN A 341 7.61 -17.75 9.54
N TRP A 342 7.70 -18.31 8.34
CA TRP A 342 6.93 -19.49 7.92
C TRP A 342 7.53 -20.83 8.39
N LEU A 343 8.65 -20.80 9.11
CA LEU A 343 9.17 -21.94 9.86
C LEU A 343 8.49 -22.08 11.22
N ASP A 344 7.82 -21.03 11.70
CA ASP A 344 7.08 -21.05 12.96
C ASP A 344 5.80 -21.89 12.84
N GLU A 345 5.76 -23.00 13.57
CA GLU A 345 4.62 -23.92 13.60
C GLU A 345 3.32 -23.23 14.03
N LYS A 346 3.38 -22.28 14.96
CA LYS A 346 2.21 -21.55 15.45
C LYS A 346 1.60 -20.68 14.37
N VAL A 347 2.44 -19.98 13.60
CA VAL A 347 2.02 -19.15 12.47
C VAL A 347 1.37 -20.02 11.39
N VAL A 348 2.06 -21.07 10.95
CA VAL A 348 1.57 -21.97 9.90
C VAL A 348 0.27 -22.66 10.30
N THR A 349 0.16 -23.12 11.56
CA THR A 349 -1.04 -23.77 12.08
C THR A 349 -2.23 -22.82 12.10
N ARG A 350 -2.03 -21.57 12.55
CA ARG A 350 -3.11 -20.57 12.60
C ARG A 350 -3.61 -20.21 11.21
N VAL A 351 -2.73 -20.04 10.22
CA VAL A 351 -3.16 -19.76 8.85
C VAL A 351 -3.87 -20.96 8.23
N ARG A 352 -3.37 -22.19 8.43
CA ARG A 352 -4.07 -23.41 7.98
C ARG A 352 -5.45 -23.56 8.61
N GLU A 353 -5.57 -23.32 9.92
CA GLU A 353 -6.84 -23.38 10.65
C GLU A 353 -7.83 -22.34 10.12
N PHE A 354 -7.38 -21.10 9.92
CA PHE A 354 -8.18 -20.03 9.35
C PHE A 354 -8.79 -20.43 8.00
N VAL A 355 -7.96 -20.90 7.06
CA VAL A 355 -8.47 -21.33 5.74
C VAL A 355 -9.35 -22.56 5.86
N ARG A 356 -8.94 -23.57 6.64
CA ARG A 356 -9.72 -24.80 6.81
C ARG A 356 -11.12 -24.55 7.35
N ASN A 357 -11.29 -23.50 8.16
CA ASN A 357 -12.55 -23.10 8.76
C ASN A 357 -13.40 -22.14 7.91
N GLY A 358 -12.95 -21.75 6.72
CA GLY A 358 -13.74 -20.95 5.77
C GLY A 358 -13.09 -19.63 5.34
N GLY A 359 -11.94 -19.27 5.90
CA GLY A 359 -11.18 -18.09 5.47
C GLY A 359 -10.60 -18.25 4.06
N GLY A 360 -10.40 -17.13 3.38
CA GLY A 360 -9.72 -17.08 2.08
C GLY A 360 -8.22 -16.84 2.21
N PHE A 361 -7.40 -17.46 1.36
CA PHE A 361 -5.96 -17.15 1.28
C PHE A 361 -5.52 -16.84 -0.15
N ILE A 362 -4.91 -15.68 -0.34
CA ILE A 362 -4.36 -15.27 -1.64
C ILE A 362 -2.84 -15.20 -1.54
N GLY A 363 -2.17 -15.95 -2.40
CA GLY A 363 -0.72 -15.93 -2.56
C GLY A 363 -0.31 -15.26 -3.87
N VAL A 364 0.61 -14.30 -3.82
CA VAL A 364 1.13 -13.61 -5.01
C VAL A 364 2.66 -13.68 -5.10
N GLY A 365 3.18 -14.14 -6.23
CA GLY A 365 4.64 -14.31 -6.44
C GLY A 365 5.18 -15.55 -5.75
N GLU A 366 6.00 -15.37 -4.71
CA GLU A 366 6.59 -16.45 -3.91
C GLU A 366 6.02 -16.45 -2.47
N PRO A 367 4.70 -16.60 -2.31
CA PRO A 367 4.05 -16.54 -1.01
C PRO A 367 4.52 -17.70 -0.13
N THR A 368 4.78 -17.42 1.14
CA THR A 368 5.20 -18.45 2.11
C THR A 368 6.51 -19.17 1.78
N ALA A 369 7.31 -18.62 0.86
CA ALA A 369 8.54 -19.24 0.41
C ALA A 369 9.62 -19.21 1.50
N VAL A 370 9.95 -20.41 2.00
CA VAL A 370 11.14 -20.69 2.79
C VAL A 370 11.37 -22.19 2.77
N ARG A 371 12.62 -22.61 2.55
CA ARG A 371 12.96 -24.02 2.52
C ARG A 371 12.61 -24.72 3.85
N GLY A 372 11.74 -25.71 3.80
CA GLY A 372 11.41 -26.55 4.94
C GLY A 372 10.46 -27.70 4.62
N SER A 373 10.52 -28.80 5.37
CA SER A 373 9.61 -29.97 5.25
C SER A 373 9.36 -30.50 3.82
N GLY A 374 10.37 -30.46 2.94
CA GLY A 374 10.27 -31.02 1.58
C GLY A 374 9.43 -30.22 0.58
N ARG A 375 8.99 -29.00 0.93
CA ARG A 375 8.29 -28.05 0.04
C ARG A 375 8.99 -26.69 0.09
N TYR A 376 8.77 -25.85 -0.91
CA TYR A 376 9.31 -24.49 -0.91
C TYR A 376 8.30 -23.49 -0.37
N PHE A 377 7.09 -23.46 -0.91
CA PHE A 377 5.96 -22.75 -0.31
C PHE A 377 5.48 -23.55 0.90
N ARG A 378 5.62 -22.97 2.10
CA ARG A 378 5.24 -23.64 3.36
C ARG A 378 3.76 -23.95 3.46
N LEU A 379 2.94 -23.20 2.73
CA LEU A 379 1.51 -23.41 2.57
C LEU A 379 1.14 -23.93 1.18
N ALA A 380 2.01 -24.69 0.51
CA ALA A 380 1.71 -25.33 -0.77
C ALA A 380 0.44 -26.19 -0.72
N ASP A 381 0.15 -26.84 0.42
CA ASP A 381 -1.08 -27.61 0.64
C ASP A 381 -2.35 -26.75 0.62
N VAL A 382 -2.25 -25.51 1.11
CA VAL A 382 -3.33 -24.52 1.06
C VAL A 382 -3.45 -23.93 -0.35
N LEU A 383 -2.33 -23.48 -0.91
CA LEU A 383 -2.26 -22.80 -2.22
C LEU A 383 -2.59 -23.74 -3.39
N GLY A 384 -2.32 -25.03 -3.26
CA GLY A 384 -2.43 -26.00 -4.35
C GLY A 384 -1.34 -25.86 -5.41
N VAL A 385 -0.32 -25.04 -5.16
CA VAL A 385 0.87 -24.87 -6.00
C VAL A 385 2.13 -24.82 -5.13
N ASP A 386 3.26 -25.10 -5.75
CA ASP A 386 4.60 -24.94 -5.16
C ASP A 386 5.58 -24.55 -6.29
N GLU A 387 6.80 -24.19 -5.92
CA GLU A 387 7.85 -23.81 -6.87
C GLU A 387 8.97 -24.85 -6.90
N GLU A 388 9.38 -25.26 -8.09
CA GLU A 388 10.53 -26.14 -8.27
C GLU A 388 11.84 -25.33 -8.22
N ILE A 389 12.68 -25.66 -7.24
CA ILE A 389 13.98 -25.01 -6.99
C ILE A 389 15.19 -25.93 -7.25
N GLY A 390 14.96 -27.07 -7.93
CA GLY A 390 15.97 -28.07 -8.30
C GLY A 390 15.98 -29.33 -7.41
N PHE A 391 15.18 -29.39 -6.35
CA PHE A 391 15.20 -30.48 -5.38
C PHE A 391 14.17 -31.58 -5.66
N THR A 392 13.10 -31.30 -6.40
CA THR A 392 12.02 -32.27 -6.65
C THR A 392 11.89 -32.67 -8.11
N LEU A 393 12.94 -32.44 -8.92
CA LEU A 393 12.98 -32.80 -10.34
C LEU A 393 12.83 -34.30 -10.61
N SER A 394 13.10 -35.15 -9.61
CA SER A 394 12.89 -36.61 -9.68
C SER A 394 11.44 -37.03 -9.43
N GLU A 395 10.57 -36.11 -9.02
CA GLU A 395 9.14 -36.36 -8.81
C GLU A 395 8.35 -35.72 -9.97
N ASP A 396 7.63 -36.55 -10.70
CA ASP A 396 6.81 -36.14 -11.83
C ASP A 396 5.62 -35.24 -11.43
N LYS A 397 5.46 -34.10 -12.12
CA LYS A 397 4.39 -33.11 -11.93
C LYS A 397 3.37 -33.20 -13.08
N TYR A 398 2.20 -33.76 -12.79
CA TYR A 398 1.18 -34.10 -13.78
C TYR A 398 0.05 -33.07 -13.95
N ASN A 399 -0.15 -32.16 -13.00
CA ASN A 399 -1.29 -31.23 -13.02
C ASN A 399 -1.01 -30.01 -13.92
N ILE A 400 -1.04 -30.23 -15.24
CA ILE A 400 -0.68 -29.23 -16.25
C ILE A 400 -1.87 -28.79 -17.12
N ARG A 401 -3.08 -29.25 -16.82
CA ARG A 401 -4.27 -28.99 -17.66
C ARG A 401 -4.99 -27.71 -17.22
N LYS A 402 -5.02 -26.72 -18.11
CA LYS A 402 -5.84 -25.51 -17.95
C LYS A 402 -7.33 -25.86 -17.85
N THR A 403 -8.03 -25.25 -16.89
CA THR A 403 -9.45 -25.44 -16.60
C THR A 403 -10.17 -24.10 -16.63
N SER A 404 -11.42 -24.07 -17.12
CA SER A 404 -12.26 -22.88 -17.08
C SER A 404 -12.77 -22.59 -15.66
N HIS A 405 -12.90 -21.31 -15.32
CA HIS A 405 -13.37 -20.88 -14.00
C HIS A 405 -14.01 -19.49 -14.07
N GLY A 406 -15.04 -19.23 -13.25
CA GLY A 406 -15.75 -17.94 -13.26
C GLY A 406 -14.88 -16.72 -12.91
N LEU A 407 -13.73 -16.94 -12.24
CA LEU A 407 -12.76 -15.87 -11.96
C LEU A 407 -12.21 -15.24 -13.25
N THR A 408 -11.94 -16.05 -14.27
CA THR A 408 -11.33 -15.62 -15.54
C THR A 408 -12.37 -15.31 -16.62
N GLU A 409 -13.65 -15.52 -16.34
CA GLU A 409 -14.73 -15.22 -17.27
C GLU A 409 -14.79 -13.72 -17.61
N GLY A 410 -14.92 -13.42 -18.91
CA GLY A 410 -14.93 -12.06 -19.45
C GLY A 410 -13.55 -11.41 -19.58
N MET A 411 -12.47 -12.11 -19.24
CA MET A 411 -11.10 -11.60 -19.33
C MET A 411 -10.36 -12.24 -20.51
N THR A 412 -9.71 -11.42 -21.34
CA THR A 412 -9.05 -11.87 -22.59
C THR A 412 -7.53 -11.99 -22.48
N ALA A 413 -6.91 -11.28 -21.55
CA ALA A 413 -5.48 -11.30 -21.29
C ALA A 413 -5.21 -11.06 -19.81
N PHE A 414 -4.09 -11.58 -19.33
CA PHE A 414 -3.61 -11.39 -17.97
C PHE A 414 -2.20 -10.80 -18.05
N ASP A 415 -1.98 -9.73 -17.29
CA ASP A 415 -0.64 -9.16 -17.09
C ASP A 415 -0.14 -9.63 -15.72
N TYR A 416 0.91 -10.45 -15.72
CA TYR A 416 1.56 -10.98 -14.52
C TYR A 416 2.79 -10.17 -14.10
N GLY A 417 3.14 -9.13 -14.87
CA GLY A 417 4.35 -8.35 -14.73
C GLY A 417 5.62 -9.19 -14.83
N GLU A 418 6.51 -9.08 -13.83
CA GLU A 418 7.76 -9.88 -13.78
C GLU A 418 7.54 -11.40 -13.71
N ASP A 419 6.33 -11.86 -13.36
CA ASP A 419 5.94 -13.28 -13.35
C ASP A 419 6.83 -14.17 -12.46
N LYS A 420 6.52 -15.47 -12.38
CA LYS A 420 7.34 -16.49 -11.72
C LYS A 420 7.47 -17.72 -12.59
N LYS A 421 8.68 -18.28 -12.56
CA LYS A 421 9.04 -19.49 -13.29
C LYS A 421 8.89 -20.70 -12.37
N ASN A 422 8.87 -21.88 -12.97
CA ASN A 422 8.93 -23.16 -12.26
C ASN A 422 7.80 -23.43 -11.24
N ILE A 423 6.73 -22.65 -11.27
CA ILE A 423 5.53 -22.91 -10.47
C ILE A 423 4.80 -24.11 -11.06
N TYR A 424 4.49 -25.09 -10.21
CA TYR A 424 3.73 -26.28 -10.58
C TYR A 424 2.52 -26.46 -9.66
N ALA A 425 1.45 -27.05 -10.18
CA ALA A 425 0.26 -27.34 -9.40
C ALA A 425 0.33 -28.72 -8.74
N LEU A 426 -0.17 -28.79 -7.51
CA LEU A 426 -0.37 -30.03 -6.78
C LEU A 426 -1.64 -30.76 -7.26
N PRO A 427 -1.77 -32.08 -7.01
CA PRO A 427 -3.01 -32.80 -7.27
C PRO A 427 -4.20 -32.15 -6.54
N GLY A 428 -5.32 -31.98 -7.26
CA GLY A 428 -6.56 -31.39 -6.72
C GLY A 428 -6.74 -29.89 -6.99
N ALA A 429 -5.66 -29.15 -7.21
CA ALA A 429 -5.74 -27.74 -7.60
C ALA A 429 -6.27 -27.59 -9.04
N LYS A 430 -7.03 -26.52 -9.30
CA LYS A 430 -7.49 -26.18 -10.65
C LYS A 430 -6.55 -25.12 -11.24
N VAL A 431 -5.83 -25.48 -12.29
CA VAL A 431 -4.96 -24.57 -13.04
C VAL A 431 -5.82 -23.68 -13.92
N LEU A 432 -5.81 -22.37 -13.67
CA LEU A 432 -6.59 -21.40 -14.43
C LEU A 432 -5.81 -20.84 -15.61
N ASP A 433 -4.49 -20.72 -15.46
CA ASP A 433 -3.60 -20.37 -16.56
C ASP A 433 -2.20 -20.98 -16.38
N ILE A 434 -1.58 -21.34 -17.50
CA ILE A 434 -0.29 -22.04 -17.54
C ILE A 434 0.41 -21.72 -18.86
N ALA A 435 1.70 -21.41 -18.80
CA ALA A 435 2.52 -21.13 -19.98
C ALA A 435 3.43 -22.32 -20.29
N PHE A 436 3.44 -22.79 -21.54
CA PHE A 436 4.33 -23.86 -21.98
C PHE A 436 5.49 -23.31 -22.81
N SER A 437 6.68 -23.87 -22.63
CA SER A 437 7.81 -23.57 -23.50
C SER A 437 7.66 -24.30 -24.83
N ASP A 438 7.86 -23.58 -25.94
CA ASP A 438 7.90 -24.19 -27.29
C ASP A 438 9.06 -25.19 -27.47
N ARG A 439 10.03 -25.17 -26.55
CA ARG A 439 11.22 -26.03 -26.59
C ARG A 439 11.00 -27.44 -26.03
N PHE A 440 9.93 -27.65 -25.25
CA PHE A 440 9.69 -28.92 -24.55
C PHE A 440 8.26 -29.39 -24.77
N ARG A 441 8.10 -30.64 -25.23
CA ARG A 441 6.80 -31.30 -25.41
C ARG A 441 6.77 -32.58 -24.59
N ARG A 442 6.05 -32.55 -23.46
CA ARG A 442 5.82 -33.68 -22.56
C ARG A 442 4.43 -33.55 -21.96
N ASP A 443 3.89 -34.65 -21.44
CA ASP A 443 2.62 -34.65 -20.70
C ASP A 443 2.82 -34.50 -19.17
N VAL A 444 4.06 -34.22 -18.74
CA VAL A 444 4.49 -34.13 -17.34
C VAL A 444 5.76 -33.28 -17.24
N ASN A 445 6.00 -32.64 -16.09
CA ASN A 445 7.19 -31.81 -15.82
C ASN A 445 7.43 -30.68 -16.82
N VAL A 446 6.36 -30.13 -17.37
CA VAL A 446 6.41 -28.98 -18.29
C VAL A 446 5.29 -28.02 -17.98
N GLY A 447 5.49 -26.78 -18.39
CA GLY A 447 4.55 -25.70 -18.13
C GLY A 447 4.85 -25.00 -16.81
N GLU A 448 4.57 -23.71 -16.79
CA GLU A 448 4.71 -22.84 -15.62
C GLU A 448 3.32 -22.31 -15.27
N VAL A 449 2.79 -22.75 -14.12
CA VAL A 449 1.46 -22.34 -13.66
C VAL A 449 1.49 -20.85 -13.32
N LYS A 450 0.63 -20.07 -13.97
CA LYS A 450 0.54 -18.62 -13.77
C LYS A 450 -0.56 -18.26 -12.77
N MET A 451 -1.61 -19.06 -12.75
CA MET A 451 -2.76 -18.83 -11.88
C MET A 451 -3.45 -20.16 -11.53
N ALA A 452 -3.81 -20.33 -10.27
CA ALA A 452 -4.49 -21.53 -9.80
C ALA A 452 -5.43 -21.23 -8.63
N VAL A 453 -6.39 -22.13 -8.41
CA VAL A 453 -7.23 -22.14 -7.21
C VAL A 453 -7.22 -23.50 -6.54
N ASN A 454 -7.43 -23.50 -5.24
CA ASN A 454 -7.54 -24.72 -4.45
C ASN A 454 -8.63 -24.61 -3.38
N GLU A 455 -9.22 -25.74 -3.01
CA GLU A 455 -10.14 -25.84 -1.87
C GLU A 455 -9.39 -26.49 -0.70
N TYR A 456 -9.57 -25.96 0.50
CA TYR A 456 -8.89 -26.46 1.70
C TYR A 456 -9.85 -26.46 2.88
N GLY A 457 -10.46 -27.62 3.14
CA GLY A 457 -11.55 -27.73 4.12
C GLY A 457 -12.78 -26.93 3.65
N LYS A 458 -13.22 -25.95 4.46
CA LYS A 458 -14.34 -25.07 4.12
C LYS A 458 -13.91 -23.80 3.37
N GLY A 459 -12.61 -23.48 3.37
CA GLY A 459 -12.06 -22.29 2.72
C GLY A 459 -11.42 -22.61 1.38
N ARG A 460 -10.84 -21.55 0.80
CA ARG A 460 -10.36 -21.54 -0.58
C ARG A 460 -9.10 -20.70 -0.69
N SER A 461 -8.26 -21.04 -1.66
CA SER A 461 -7.10 -20.24 -2.01
C SER A 461 -7.07 -19.85 -3.48
N PHE A 462 -6.45 -18.70 -3.74
CA PHE A 462 -6.12 -18.23 -5.08
C PHE A 462 -4.62 -17.92 -5.14
N TYR A 463 -3.96 -18.43 -6.16
CA TYR A 463 -2.57 -18.16 -6.44
C TYR A 463 -2.43 -17.47 -7.80
N ILE A 464 -1.54 -16.48 -7.87
CA ILE A 464 -1.13 -15.81 -9.11
C ILE A 464 0.33 -15.36 -9.03
N THR A 465 1.07 -15.38 -10.13
CA THR A 465 2.51 -15.07 -10.13
C THR A 465 2.83 -13.57 -9.96
N GLY A 466 1.91 -12.67 -10.31
CA GLY A 466 2.07 -11.23 -10.11
C GLY A 466 0.79 -10.47 -10.47
N ILE A 467 0.63 -9.28 -9.89
CA ILE A 467 -0.53 -8.38 -10.11
C ILE A 467 -0.05 -6.93 -10.27
N PRO A 468 0.47 -6.54 -11.45
CA PRO A 468 0.57 -5.14 -11.84
C PRO A 468 -0.79 -4.44 -11.76
N TYR A 469 -0.80 -3.15 -11.46
CA TYR A 469 -2.06 -2.40 -11.43
C TYR A 469 -2.60 -2.16 -12.84
N SER A 470 -3.84 -2.58 -13.06
CA SER A 470 -4.71 -2.20 -14.17
C SER A 470 -6.16 -2.36 -13.73
N SER A 471 -7.11 -1.79 -14.47
CA SER A 471 -8.55 -1.99 -14.24
C SER A 471 -8.91 -3.49 -14.26
N GLU A 472 -8.32 -4.25 -15.17
CA GLU A 472 -8.50 -5.69 -15.33
C GLU A 472 -7.94 -6.48 -14.14
N ASN A 473 -6.71 -6.18 -13.71
CA ASN A 473 -6.09 -6.87 -12.58
C ASN A 473 -6.74 -6.49 -11.24
N ALA A 474 -7.19 -5.25 -11.08
CA ALA A 474 -8.00 -4.85 -9.93
C ALA A 474 -9.33 -5.62 -9.89
N ARG A 475 -9.98 -5.81 -11.05
CA ARG A 475 -11.19 -6.66 -11.15
C ARG A 475 -10.88 -8.13 -10.83
N LEU A 476 -9.79 -8.68 -11.36
CA LEU A 476 -9.39 -10.06 -11.07
C LEU A 476 -9.16 -10.27 -9.58
N LEU A 477 -8.39 -9.37 -8.95
CA LEU A 477 -8.14 -9.42 -7.51
C LEU A 477 -9.46 -9.33 -6.72
N TYR A 478 -10.38 -8.44 -7.08
CA TYR A 478 -11.67 -8.33 -6.40
C TYR A 478 -12.54 -9.59 -6.58
N LYS A 479 -12.57 -10.18 -7.78
CA LYS A 479 -13.25 -11.46 -8.04
C LYS A 479 -12.62 -12.58 -7.19
N ALA A 480 -11.29 -12.63 -7.11
CA ALA A 480 -10.56 -13.61 -6.30
C ALA A 480 -10.88 -13.46 -4.81
N LEU A 481 -10.86 -12.23 -4.28
CA LEU A 481 -11.24 -11.91 -2.90
C LEU A 481 -12.66 -12.37 -2.57
N CYS A 482 -13.64 -12.05 -3.42
CA CYS A 482 -15.03 -12.47 -3.21
C CYS A 482 -15.16 -14.00 -3.29
N TRP A 483 -14.50 -14.65 -4.25
CA TRP A 483 -14.60 -16.09 -4.43
C TRP A 483 -13.95 -16.88 -3.29
N THR A 484 -12.77 -16.45 -2.80
CA THR A 484 -12.09 -17.12 -1.68
C THR A 484 -12.85 -16.94 -0.38
N ALA A 485 -13.50 -15.79 -0.17
CA ALA A 485 -14.36 -15.50 0.98
C ALA A 485 -15.81 -16.00 0.84
N GLY A 486 -16.19 -16.59 -0.30
CA GLY A 486 -17.57 -17.04 -0.56
C GLY A 486 -18.61 -15.91 -0.61
N LYS A 487 -18.20 -14.68 -0.97
CA LYS A 487 -19.08 -13.51 -1.09
C LYS A 487 -19.64 -13.37 -2.51
N THR A 488 -20.81 -12.77 -2.63
CA THR A 488 -21.45 -12.44 -3.91
C THR A 488 -20.83 -11.17 -4.50
N LEU A 489 -20.42 -11.24 -5.78
CA LEU A 489 -19.80 -10.12 -6.50
C LEU A 489 -20.81 -9.01 -6.86
N GLU A 490 -22.01 -9.38 -7.31
CA GLU A 490 -23.02 -8.50 -7.92
C GLU A 490 -23.86 -7.71 -6.89
N LYS A 491 -23.19 -7.07 -5.92
CA LYS A 491 -23.80 -6.17 -4.94
C LYS A 491 -22.92 -4.95 -4.75
N VAL A 492 -23.47 -3.75 -4.92
CA VAL A 492 -22.67 -2.51 -4.96
C VAL A 492 -21.53 -2.65 -5.96
N TYR A 493 -21.89 -2.96 -7.20
CA TYR A 493 -20.95 -3.43 -8.22
C TYR A 493 -21.24 -2.79 -9.58
N SER A 494 -20.22 -2.76 -10.43
CA SER A 494 -20.28 -2.28 -11.80
C SER A 494 -19.59 -3.28 -12.74
N SER A 495 -20.26 -3.72 -13.80
CA SER A 495 -19.75 -4.80 -14.65
C SER A 495 -18.54 -4.43 -15.50
N ASN A 496 -18.42 -3.16 -15.93
CA ASN A 496 -17.26 -2.69 -16.70
C ASN A 496 -16.04 -2.46 -15.80
N VAL A 497 -14.89 -3.00 -16.17
CA VAL A 497 -13.62 -2.91 -15.42
C VAL A 497 -13.14 -1.48 -15.20
N ASN A 498 -13.46 -0.57 -16.12
CA ASN A 498 -13.10 0.85 -16.04
C ASN A 498 -14.06 1.67 -15.17
N THR A 499 -15.05 1.03 -14.55
CA THR A 499 -16.01 1.69 -13.67
C THR A 499 -16.03 1.04 -12.31
N GLU A 500 -16.21 1.83 -11.26
CA GLU A 500 -16.35 1.35 -9.89
C GLU A 500 -17.63 1.89 -9.24
N CYS A 501 -18.22 1.09 -8.35
CA CYS A 501 -19.38 1.47 -7.56
C CYS A 501 -19.00 1.61 -6.09
N HIS A 502 -19.49 2.67 -5.47
CA HIS A 502 -19.34 2.98 -4.06
C HIS A 502 -20.73 3.25 -3.47
N TYR A 503 -20.99 2.76 -2.27
CA TYR A 503 -22.25 2.98 -1.56
C TYR A 503 -21.99 3.45 -0.15
N TYR A 504 -22.78 4.40 0.33
CA TYR A 504 -22.67 4.99 1.66
C TYR A 504 -23.97 4.75 2.42
N PRO A 505 -24.05 3.70 3.27
CA PRO A 505 -25.27 3.31 3.94
C PRO A 505 -25.92 4.41 4.78
N SER A 506 -25.11 5.29 5.39
CA SER A 506 -25.62 6.39 6.22
C SER A 506 -26.37 7.47 5.43
N SER A 507 -26.05 7.66 4.14
CA SER A 507 -26.75 8.61 3.26
C SER A 507 -27.67 7.94 2.25
N GLY A 508 -27.56 6.62 2.08
CA GLY A 508 -28.28 5.87 1.06
C GLY A 508 -27.84 6.21 -0.36
N LYS A 509 -26.67 6.83 -0.56
CA LYS A 509 -26.19 7.26 -1.88
C LYS A 509 -25.20 6.29 -2.48
N TYR A 510 -25.31 6.11 -3.79
CA TYR A 510 -24.30 5.46 -4.62
C TYR A 510 -23.50 6.50 -5.38
N ALA A 511 -22.22 6.21 -5.60
CA ALA A 511 -21.40 6.87 -6.60
C ALA A 511 -20.89 5.82 -7.59
N VAL A 512 -21.12 6.06 -8.87
CA VAL A 512 -20.55 5.26 -9.96
C VAL A 512 -19.52 6.13 -10.67
N VAL A 513 -18.26 5.71 -10.62
CA VAL A 513 -17.13 6.47 -11.16
C VAL A 513 -16.62 5.82 -12.44
N ASN A 514 -16.31 6.63 -13.45
CA ASN A 514 -15.56 6.20 -14.63
C ASN A 514 -14.08 6.54 -14.43
N ASN A 515 -13.25 5.51 -14.31
CA ASN A 515 -11.81 5.62 -14.08
C ASN A 515 -11.00 5.71 -15.39
N SER A 516 -11.66 5.95 -16.53
CA SER A 516 -11.03 6.17 -17.84
C SER A 516 -11.35 7.55 -18.39
N ASN A 517 -10.60 7.97 -19.41
CA ASN A 517 -10.84 9.23 -20.14
C ASN A 517 -11.90 9.12 -21.24
N ALA A 518 -12.39 7.92 -21.55
CA ALA A 518 -13.38 7.67 -22.59
C ALA A 518 -14.76 7.42 -21.99
N PRO A 519 -15.86 7.67 -22.72
CA PRO A 519 -17.19 7.24 -22.30
C PRO A 519 -17.25 5.73 -22.06
N GLN A 520 -17.94 5.31 -21.00
CA GLN A 520 -18.09 3.91 -20.62
C GLN A 520 -19.56 3.56 -20.39
N THR A 521 -19.94 2.36 -20.79
CA THR A 521 -21.22 1.74 -20.39
C THR A 521 -20.94 0.66 -19.36
N THR A 522 -21.77 0.58 -18.31
CA THR A 522 -21.65 -0.42 -17.25
C THR A 522 -23.01 -0.86 -16.77
N GLU A 523 -23.14 -2.13 -16.39
CA GLU A 523 -24.27 -2.57 -15.59
C GLU A 523 -23.96 -2.28 -14.12
N PHE A 524 -24.73 -1.38 -13.52
CA PHE A 524 -24.70 -1.07 -12.09
C PHE A 524 -25.61 -2.03 -11.34
N TYR A 525 -25.14 -2.53 -10.20
CA TYR A 525 -25.86 -3.39 -9.27
C TYR A 525 -25.97 -2.69 -7.92
N ASP A 526 -27.21 -2.49 -7.46
CA ASP A 526 -27.47 -1.92 -6.13
C ASP A 526 -27.21 -2.94 -4.99
N LEU A 527 -27.49 -2.56 -3.74
CA LEU A 527 -27.30 -3.43 -2.57
C LEU A 527 -28.19 -4.69 -2.60
N ASP A 528 -29.34 -4.61 -3.26
CA ASP A 528 -30.30 -5.73 -3.43
C ASP A 528 -29.94 -6.61 -4.65
N GLY A 529 -28.93 -6.22 -5.44
CA GLY A 529 -28.53 -6.88 -6.68
C GLY A 529 -29.41 -6.53 -7.88
N LYS A 530 -30.25 -5.48 -7.79
CA LYS A 530 -31.00 -5.00 -8.96
C LYS A 530 -30.06 -4.29 -9.91
N LYS A 531 -30.22 -4.60 -11.19
CA LYS A 531 -29.36 -4.09 -12.25
C LYS A 531 -29.98 -2.92 -13.02
N ALA A 532 -29.15 -1.97 -13.41
CA ALA A 532 -29.48 -0.91 -14.37
C ALA A 532 -28.26 -0.61 -15.25
N GLU A 533 -28.50 -0.31 -16.52
CA GLU A 533 -27.44 0.14 -17.43
C GLU A 533 -27.18 1.64 -17.22
N LEU A 534 -25.91 2.02 -17.12
CA LEU A 534 -25.46 3.41 -17.02
C LEU A 534 -24.45 3.70 -18.13
N ALA A 535 -24.66 4.81 -18.85
CA ALA A 535 -23.67 5.41 -19.72
C ALA A 535 -23.03 6.62 -19.03
N LEU A 536 -21.71 6.57 -18.83
CA LEU A 536 -20.91 7.60 -18.15
C LEU A 536 -19.98 8.28 -19.16
N GLN A 537 -19.86 9.61 -19.08
CA GLN A 537 -18.83 10.35 -19.81
C GLN A 537 -17.43 10.00 -19.29
N GLY A 538 -16.41 10.32 -20.09
CA GLY A 538 -15.02 10.19 -19.65
C GLY A 538 -14.80 10.89 -18.31
N MET A 539 -14.20 10.18 -17.36
CA MET A 539 -13.88 10.69 -16.02
C MET A 539 -15.10 11.07 -15.15
N GLU A 540 -16.34 10.82 -15.57
CA GLU A 540 -17.54 11.19 -14.81
C GLU A 540 -17.62 10.49 -13.45
N ILE A 541 -18.10 11.21 -12.44
CA ILE A 541 -18.69 10.66 -11.21
C ILE A 541 -20.20 10.91 -11.21
N ARG A 542 -20.99 9.84 -11.18
CA ARG A 542 -22.46 9.92 -11.12
C ARG A 542 -22.96 9.51 -9.75
N TRP A 543 -23.64 10.44 -9.07
CA TRP A 543 -24.34 10.19 -7.81
C TRP A 543 -25.77 9.70 -8.08
N ILE A 544 -26.19 8.66 -7.36
CA ILE A 544 -27.53 8.06 -7.47
C ILE A 544 -28.09 7.91 -6.06
N ASP A 545 -29.29 8.44 -5.83
CA ASP A 545 -29.99 8.22 -4.57
C ASP A 545 -30.58 6.81 -4.52
N GLY A 546 -30.23 6.05 -3.48
CA GLY A 546 -30.73 4.69 -3.22
C GLY A 546 -32.09 4.66 -2.53
N GLY A 547 -32.79 5.79 -2.44
CA GLY A 547 -34.14 5.86 -1.91
C GLY A 547 -35.06 4.88 -2.63
N LYS A 548 -35.85 4.14 -1.86
CA LYS A 548 -36.95 3.32 -2.36
C LYS A 548 -37.68 4.10 -3.45
N ARG A 549 -37.66 3.62 -4.69
CA ARG A 549 -38.67 4.02 -5.67
C ARG A 549 -40.00 3.62 -5.02
N GLU A 550 -40.76 4.59 -4.55
CA GLU A 550 -42.15 4.38 -4.10
C GLU A 550 -42.98 3.76 -5.22
#